data_AF-A0AB74A165-F1
#
_entry.id   AF-A0AB74A165-F1
#
_cell.length_a   1.000
_cell.length_b   1.000
_cell.length_c   1.000
_cell.angle_alpha   90.00
_cell.angle_beta   90.00
_cell.angle_gamma   90.00
#
_symmetry.space_group_name_H-M   'P 1'
#
loop_
_entity.id
_entity.type
_entity.pdbx_description
1 polymer ?
#
loop_
_entity_poly.entity_id
_entity_poly.type
_entity_poly.pdbx_seq_one_letter_code
_entity_poly.pdbx_strand_id
1 'polypeptide(L)'
;MKLNRFFQFAPAALALLVSLSGACMAMSLKLPSPAELSGKWHLFIHSQADRACELQLNTEAPQLGGDTACATKWLNEAPVGWFPTPDGLALTDNEGNRLIHFNHMGEQRYEARLPSGQVLRLERAAE
;
A
#
# COMPACT_ATOMS: atom_id res chain seq x y z
N MET A 1 49.64 47.26 -1.71
CA MET A 1 48.16 47.28 -1.74
C MET A 1 47.68 45.86 -2.05
N LYS A 2 47.34 45.06 -1.02
CA LYS A 2 46.92 43.65 -1.19
C LYS A 2 45.45 43.64 -1.64
N LEU A 3 45.24 43.54 -2.95
CA LEU A 3 43.90 43.48 -3.52
C LEU A 3 43.28 42.12 -3.21
N ASN A 4 42.09 42.20 -2.63
CA ASN A 4 41.36 41.16 -1.94
C ASN A 4 40.95 40.03 -2.91
N ARG A 5 41.70 38.92 -2.92
CA ARG A 5 41.40 37.70 -3.72
C ARG A 5 40.03 37.07 -3.39
N PHE A 6 39.42 37.46 -2.28
CA PHE A 6 38.10 37.02 -1.83
C PHE A 6 36.95 37.43 -2.75
N PHE A 7 37.10 38.51 -3.54
CA PHE A 7 36.00 39.01 -4.38
C PHE A 7 35.84 38.31 -5.74
N GLN A 8 36.79 37.47 -6.16
CA GLN A 8 36.73 36.81 -7.47
C GLN A 8 35.96 35.47 -7.47
N PHE A 9 35.71 34.88 -6.30
CA PHE A 9 35.03 33.57 -6.20
C PHE A 9 33.54 33.67 -5.87
N ALA A 10 33.04 34.86 -5.55
CA ALA A 10 31.65 35.09 -5.15
C ALA A 10 30.59 34.71 -6.22
N PRO A 11 30.76 34.99 -7.53
CA PRO A 11 29.71 34.70 -8.51
C PRO A 11 29.68 33.22 -8.93
N ALA A 12 30.81 32.51 -8.86
CA ALA A 12 30.88 31.09 -9.20
C ALA A 12 30.22 30.19 -8.14
N ALA A 13 30.34 30.57 -6.86
CA ALA A 13 29.72 29.84 -5.76
C ALA A 13 28.18 29.96 -5.75
N LEU A 14 27.63 31.10 -6.22
CA LEU A 14 26.18 31.31 -6.24
C LEU A 14 25.47 30.51 -7.35
N ALA A 15 26.12 30.32 -8.50
CA ALA A 15 25.57 29.55 -9.62
C ALA A 15 25.46 28.04 -9.32
N LEU A 16 26.34 27.50 -8.47
CA LEU A 16 26.34 26.09 -8.06
C LEU A 16 25.23 25.73 -7.05
N LEU A 17 24.65 26.71 -6.35
CA LEU A 17 23.60 26.46 -5.35
C LEU A 17 22.21 26.30 -5.98
N VAL A 18 21.95 26.92 -7.14
CA VAL A 18 20.64 26.88 -7.81
C VAL A 18 20.41 25.56 -8.58
N SER A 19 21.48 24.86 -8.96
CA SER A 19 21.41 23.56 -9.63
C SER A 19 21.11 22.37 -8.68
N LEU A 20 21.10 22.60 -7.36
CA LEU A 20 20.78 21.58 -6.35
C LEU A 20 19.31 21.60 -5.91
N SER A 21 18.56 22.64 -6.28
CA SER A 21 17.10 22.69 -6.09
C SER A 21 16.38 21.89 -7.18
N GLY A 22 16.59 20.57 -7.18
CA GLY A 22 15.72 19.66 -7.90
C GLY A 22 14.29 19.81 -7.37
N ALA A 23 13.36 20.25 -8.23
CA ALA A 23 11.95 20.23 -7.90
C ALA A 23 11.54 18.75 -7.71
N CYS A 24 11.42 18.30 -6.46
CA CYS A 24 10.71 17.05 -6.17
C CYS A 24 9.25 17.27 -6.54
N MET A 25 8.87 16.85 -7.75
CA MET A 25 7.46 16.74 -8.13
C MET A 25 6.84 15.67 -7.22
N ALA A 26 5.96 16.08 -6.31
CA ALA A 26 5.14 15.15 -5.57
C ALA A 26 4.19 14.46 -6.57
N MET A 27 4.55 13.27 -7.03
CA MET A 27 3.68 12.44 -7.85
C MET A 27 2.61 11.84 -6.94
N SER A 28 1.37 12.25 -7.11
CA SER A 28 0.23 11.67 -6.40
C SER A 28 -0.17 10.34 -7.05
N LEU A 29 -0.40 9.31 -6.26
CA LEU A 29 -0.96 8.05 -6.74
C LEU A 29 -2.47 8.18 -6.95
N LYS A 30 -2.98 7.57 -8.02
CA LYS A 30 -4.42 7.45 -8.26
C LYS A 30 -5.03 6.59 -7.16
N LEU A 31 -6.13 7.05 -6.55
CA LEU A 31 -6.97 6.21 -5.69
C LEU A 31 -7.87 5.31 -6.57
N PRO A 32 -7.76 3.98 -6.49
CA PRO A 32 -8.68 3.07 -7.18
C PRO A 32 -10.11 3.20 -6.65
N SER A 33 -11.10 3.03 -7.52
CA SER A 33 -12.50 2.87 -7.12
C SER A 33 -12.78 1.48 -6.55
N PRO A 34 -13.78 1.31 -5.67
CA PRO A 34 -14.17 -0.02 -5.19
C PRO A 34 -14.54 -1.01 -6.30
N ALA A 35 -15.14 -0.53 -7.39
CA ALA A 35 -15.47 -1.36 -8.54
C ALA A 35 -14.24 -1.99 -9.20
N GLU A 36 -13.13 -1.24 -9.29
CA GLU A 36 -11.86 -1.72 -9.89
C GLU A 36 -11.25 -2.89 -9.09
N LEU A 37 -11.44 -2.93 -7.76
CA LEU A 37 -10.86 -3.96 -6.89
C LEU A 37 -11.87 -5.03 -6.44
N SER A 38 -13.17 -4.83 -6.67
CA SER A 38 -14.20 -5.79 -6.31
C SER A 38 -14.00 -7.15 -7.00
N GLY A 39 -14.42 -8.22 -6.33
CA GLY A 39 -14.26 -9.59 -6.83
C GLY A 39 -13.84 -10.58 -5.74
N LYS A 40 -13.49 -11.78 -6.19
CA LYS A 40 -13.00 -12.87 -5.35
C LYS A 40 -11.49 -12.79 -5.17
N TRP A 41 -11.05 -13.00 -3.94
CA TRP A 41 -9.65 -12.89 -3.55
C TRP A 41 -9.26 -14.03 -2.61
N HIS A 42 -8.00 -14.44 -2.66
CA HIS A 42 -7.41 -15.41 -1.76
C HIS A 42 -6.47 -14.70 -0.78
N LEU A 43 -6.74 -14.87 0.50
CA LEU A 43 -5.88 -14.43 1.60
C LEU A 43 -5.07 -15.60 2.13
N PHE A 44 -3.74 -15.51 2.12
CA PHE A 44 -2.86 -16.58 2.60
C PHE A 44 -1.46 -16.07 2.98
N ILE A 45 -0.74 -16.84 3.79
CA ILE A 45 0.69 -16.60 4.01
C ILE A 45 1.44 -17.06 2.75
N HIS A 46 2.36 -16.25 2.23
CA HIS A 46 3.09 -16.53 0.98
C HIS A 46 3.65 -17.97 0.89
N SER A 47 4.14 -18.54 2.00
CA SER A 47 4.68 -19.91 2.08
C SER A 47 3.63 -21.03 2.26
N GLN A 48 2.34 -20.70 2.33
CA GLN A 48 1.21 -21.61 2.62
C GLN A 48 -0.01 -21.28 1.73
N ALA A 49 0.20 -21.24 0.41
CA ALA A 49 -0.86 -20.92 -0.55
C ALA A 49 -2.01 -21.94 -0.56
N ASP A 50 -1.76 -23.17 -0.11
CA ASP A 50 -2.75 -24.25 0.05
C ASP A 50 -3.79 -23.97 1.15
N ARG A 51 -3.52 -22.99 2.03
CA ARG A 51 -4.37 -22.66 3.19
C ARG A 51 -5.10 -21.34 3.02
N ALA A 52 -5.46 -20.98 1.79
CA ALA A 52 -6.12 -19.71 1.50
C ALA A 52 -7.52 -19.60 2.10
N CYS A 53 -7.87 -18.39 2.53
CA CYS A 53 -9.24 -17.98 2.81
C CYS A 53 -9.80 -17.25 1.58
N GLU A 54 -10.98 -17.65 1.10
CA GLU A 54 -11.66 -16.92 0.02
C GLU A 54 -12.42 -15.72 0.60
N LEU A 55 -12.10 -14.52 0.13
CA LEU A 55 -12.76 -13.28 0.49
C LEU A 55 -13.47 -12.69 -0.74
N GLN A 56 -14.59 -12.02 -0.51
CA GLN A 56 -15.32 -11.28 -1.55
C GLN A 56 -15.28 -9.80 -1.22
N LEU A 57 -14.50 -9.04 -2.00
CA LEU A 57 -14.56 -7.58 -1.97
C LEU A 57 -15.83 -7.14 -2.72
N ASN A 58 -16.85 -6.66 -1.99
CA ASN A 58 -18.09 -6.20 -2.62
C ASN A 58 -17.92 -4.80 -3.21
N THR A 59 -18.56 -4.55 -4.35
CA THR A 59 -18.54 -3.26 -5.03
C THR A 59 -19.10 -2.13 -4.14
N GLU A 60 -20.10 -2.44 -3.31
CA GLU A 60 -20.63 -1.54 -2.28
C GLU A 60 -19.75 -1.59 -1.02
N ALA A 61 -18.54 -1.02 -1.13
CA ALA A 61 -17.63 -0.88 0.01
C ALA A 61 -18.33 -0.10 1.17
N PRO A 62 -18.06 -0.45 2.44
CA PRO A 62 -16.94 -1.28 2.88
C PRO A 62 -17.21 -2.78 2.90
N GLN A 63 -18.39 -3.28 2.52
CA GLN A 63 -18.79 -4.67 2.79
C GLN A 63 -17.78 -5.73 2.30
N LEU A 64 -17.31 -6.58 3.21
CA LEU A 64 -16.47 -7.74 2.91
C LEU A 64 -17.26 -9.03 3.14
N GLY A 65 -17.32 -9.89 2.13
CA GLY A 65 -17.94 -11.21 2.20
C GLY A 65 -16.93 -12.37 2.11
N GLY A 66 -17.45 -13.58 1.92
CA GLY A 66 -16.64 -14.80 1.84
C GLY A 66 -16.40 -15.43 3.22
N ASP A 67 -15.31 -16.20 3.34
CA ASP A 67 -14.88 -16.84 4.58
C ASP A 67 -14.01 -15.89 5.42
N THR A 68 -14.63 -14.83 5.94
CA THR A 68 -13.96 -13.83 6.77
C THR A 68 -13.50 -14.41 8.11
N ALA A 69 -14.20 -15.43 8.62
CA ALA A 69 -13.81 -16.12 9.85
C ALA A 69 -12.46 -16.85 9.71
N CYS A 70 -12.16 -17.42 8.54
CA CYS A 70 -10.86 -18.02 8.26
C CYS A 70 -9.69 -17.04 8.38
N ALA A 71 -9.90 -15.75 8.09
CA ALA A 71 -8.84 -14.74 8.15
C ALA A 71 -8.33 -14.49 9.58
N THR A 72 -9.08 -14.88 10.61
CA THR A 72 -8.67 -14.79 12.03
C THR A 72 -7.44 -15.63 12.38
N LYS A 73 -7.02 -16.55 11.50
CA LYS A 73 -5.75 -17.28 11.61
C LYS A 73 -4.53 -16.35 11.61
N TRP A 74 -4.65 -15.18 10.98
CA TRP A 74 -3.54 -14.23 10.81
C TRP A 74 -3.88 -12.81 11.23
N LEU A 75 -5.17 -12.48 11.28
CA LEU A 75 -5.67 -11.20 11.76
C LEU A 75 -6.21 -11.37 13.19
N ASN A 76 -6.15 -10.31 14.00
CA ASN A 76 -6.61 -10.36 15.39
C ASN A 76 -8.13 -10.61 15.50
N GLU A 77 -8.89 -10.28 14.45
CA GLU A 77 -10.33 -10.48 14.35
C GLU A 77 -10.77 -10.68 12.89
N ALA A 78 -12.03 -11.08 12.71
CA ALA A 78 -12.58 -11.32 11.38
C ALA A 78 -12.85 -9.97 10.70
N PRO A 79 -12.23 -9.69 9.55
CA PRO A 79 -12.51 -8.46 8.84
C PRO A 79 -13.94 -8.49 8.31
N VAL A 80 -14.67 -7.38 8.46
CA VAL A 80 -16.01 -7.22 7.88
C VAL A 80 -16.06 -6.08 6.87
N GLY A 81 -15.02 -5.26 6.85
CA GLY A 81 -14.90 -4.13 5.93
C GLY A 81 -13.62 -4.14 5.10
N TRP A 82 -13.64 -3.39 4.01
CA TRP A 82 -12.47 -3.11 3.17
C TRP A 82 -12.57 -1.74 2.50
N PHE A 83 -11.42 -1.17 2.10
CA PHE A 83 -11.38 0.03 1.26
C PHE A 83 -10.09 0.11 0.43
N PRO A 84 -10.14 0.67 -0.80
CA PRO A 84 -8.95 0.97 -1.60
C PRO A 84 -8.12 2.10 -0.95
N THR A 85 -6.80 2.05 -1.14
CA THR A 85 -5.89 3.17 -0.87
C THR A 85 -5.06 3.47 -2.12
N PRO A 86 -4.44 4.65 -2.25
CA PRO A 86 -3.67 4.99 -3.46
C PRO A 86 -2.52 4.02 -3.76
N ASP A 87 -1.99 3.39 -2.71
CA ASP A 87 -0.87 2.46 -2.73
C ASP A 87 -1.27 1.00 -2.47
N GLY A 88 -2.57 0.69 -2.36
CA GLY A 88 -2.98 -0.58 -1.79
C GLY A 88 -4.48 -0.73 -1.50
N LEU A 89 -4.77 -1.48 -0.45
CA LEU A 89 -6.10 -1.58 0.15
C LEU A 89 -5.98 -1.97 1.63
N ALA A 90 -7.02 -1.72 2.41
CA ALA A 90 -7.09 -2.12 3.80
C ALA A 90 -8.30 -3.01 4.07
N LEU A 91 -8.16 -3.88 5.07
CA LEU A 91 -9.28 -4.59 5.70
C LEU A 91 -9.56 -3.98 7.07
N THR A 92 -10.83 -3.96 7.47
CA THR A 92 -11.29 -3.31 8.71
C THR A 92 -12.15 -4.21 9.57
N ASP A 93 -12.23 -3.86 10.85
CA ASP A 93 -13.25 -4.33 11.78
C ASP A 93 -14.63 -3.70 11.46
N ASN A 94 -15.60 -3.96 12.32
CA ASN A 94 -16.98 -3.48 12.22
C ASN A 94 -17.14 -2.01 12.62
N GLU A 95 -16.18 -1.42 13.33
CA GLU A 95 -16.10 0.01 13.61
C GLU A 95 -15.40 0.80 12.49
N GLY A 96 -14.81 0.11 11.51
CA GLY A 96 -14.06 0.71 10.41
C GLY A 96 -12.59 0.99 10.75
N ASN A 97 -12.08 0.53 11.89
CA ASN A 97 -10.65 0.62 12.18
C ASN A 97 -9.88 -0.37 11.32
N ARG A 98 -8.68 0.05 10.91
CA ARG A 98 -7.82 -0.75 10.07
C ARG A 98 -7.22 -1.92 10.85
N LEU A 99 -7.50 -3.14 10.39
CA LEU A 99 -6.84 -4.36 10.86
C LEU A 99 -5.49 -4.53 10.19
N ILE A 100 -5.45 -4.32 8.88
CA ILE A 100 -4.24 -4.46 8.08
C ILE A 100 -4.34 -3.63 6.81
N HIS A 101 -3.19 -3.10 6.36
CA HIS A 101 -3.02 -2.50 5.05
C HIS A 101 -2.12 -3.40 4.20
N PHE A 102 -2.54 -3.66 2.97
CA PHE A 102 -1.74 -4.36 1.99
C PHE A 102 -1.27 -3.38 0.92
N ASN A 103 0.03 -3.43 0.63
CA ASN A 103 0.65 -2.65 -0.44
C ASN A 103 0.40 -3.35 -1.78
N HIS A 104 0.08 -2.59 -2.81
CA HIS A 104 -0.04 -3.09 -4.16
C HIS A 104 1.35 -3.47 -4.72
N MET A 105 1.51 -4.72 -5.12
CA MET A 105 2.77 -5.26 -5.64
C MET A 105 2.78 -5.42 -7.17
N GLY A 106 1.71 -4.97 -7.85
CA GLY A 106 1.45 -5.24 -9.27
C GLY A 106 0.60 -6.48 -9.48
N GLU A 107 0.09 -6.66 -10.70
CA GLU A 107 -0.58 -7.90 -11.16
C GLU A 107 -1.72 -8.40 -10.25
N GLN A 108 -2.54 -7.49 -9.69
CA GLN A 108 -3.65 -7.86 -8.79
C GLN A 108 -3.17 -8.67 -7.56
N ARG A 109 -1.97 -8.34 -7.08
CA ARG A 109 -1.35 -8.92 -5.88
C ARG A 109 -1.04 -7.83 -4.87
N TYR A 110 -1.42 -8.07 -3.63
CA TYR A 110 -1.20 -7.16 -2.52
C TYR A 110 -0.54 -7.88 -1.35
N GLU A 111 0.39 -7.20 -0.65
CA GLU A 111 1.19 -7.82 0.41
C GLU A 111 1.27 -6.95 1.67
N ALA A 112 1.27 -7.62 2.82
CA ALA A 112 1.47 -7.02 4.12
C ALA A 112 2.43 -7.88 4.94
N ARG A 113 3.27 -7.25 5.76
CA ARG A 113 4.14 -7.96 6.70
C ARG A 113 3.46 -8.05 8.06
N LEU A 114 3.30 -9.27 8.56
CA LEU A 114 2.76 -9.51 9.90
C LEU A 114 3.82 -9.24 10.97
N PRO A 115 3.42 -9.00 12.23
CA PRO A 115 4.37 -8.87 13.36
C PRO A 115 5.28 -10.09 13.52
N SER A 116 4.83 -11.29 13.10
CA SER A 116 5.65 -12.52 13.07
C SER A 116 6.78 -12.50 12.03
N GLY A 117 6.82 -11.49 11.15
CA GLY A 117 7.75 -11.38 10.03
C GLY A 117 7.28 -12.08 8.76
N GLN A 118 6.23 -12.90 8.82
CA GLN A 118 5.64 -13.56 7.65
C GLN A 118 4.97 -12.54 6.71
N VAL A 119 4.93 -12.87 5.42
CA VAL A 119 4.23 -12.06 4.41
C VAL A 119 2.85 -12.65 4.20
N LEU A 120 1.83 -11.87 4.55
CA LEU A 120 0.44 -12.13 4.23
C LEU A 120 0.14 -11.54 2.85
N ARG A 121 -0.51 -12.33 2.01
CA ARG A 121 -0.79 -11.97 0.63
C ARG A 121 -2.28 -12.05 0.34
N LEU A 122 -2.75 -11.08 -0.43
CA LEU A 122 -4.07 -11.04 -1.02
C LEU A 122 -3.91 -11.04 -2.55
N GLU A 123 -4.32 -12.13 -3.20
CA GLU A 123 -4.26 -12.29 -4.67
C GLU A 123 -5.66 -12.49 -5.24
N ARG A 124 -5.91 -11.97 -6.44
CA ARG A 124 -7.18 -12.16 -7.12
C ARG A 124 -7.35 -13.63 -7.48
N ALA A 125 -8.54 -14.19 -7.20
CA ALA A 125 -8.84 -15.55 -7.61
C ALA A 125 -8.87 -15.64 -9.14
N ALA A 126 -8.28 -16.70 -9.71
CA ALA A 126 -8.43 -17.00 -11.12
C ALA A 126 -9.91 -17.36 -11.40
N GLU A 127 -10.45 -16.80 -12.47
CA GLU A 127 -11.80 -17.11 -12.97
C GLU A 127 -11.90 -18.54 -13.51
#